data_AF-A0A2H1WIH1-F1
#
_entry.id   AF-A0A2H1WIH1-F1
#
_cell.length_a   1.000
_cell.length_b   1.000
_cell.length_c   1.000
_cell.angle_alpha   90.00
_cell.angle_beta   90.00
_cell.angle_gamma   90.00
#
_symmetry.space_group_name_H-M   'P 1'
#
loop_
_entity.id
_entity.type
_entity.pdbx_description
1 polymer ?
#
loop_
_entity_poly.entity_id
_entity_poly.type
_entity_poly.pdbx_seq_one_letter_code
_entity_poly.pdbx_strand_id
1 'polypeptide(L)' 'MKVVKMFSERPLHTNEEIIHYYPRHVETHSLMLKLREYGLFRDEHQDFKDEMKRLRELRGKVKVWRRKLDQKSE' A
#
# COMPACT_ATOMS: atom_id res chain seq x y z
N MET A 1 6.35 -36.63 -28.02
CA MET A 1 7.41 -35.65 -28.30
C MET A 1 7.31 -34.46 -27.35
N LYS A 2 8.36 -34.17 -26.57
CA LYS A 2 8.38 -33.09 -25.55
C LYS A 2 8.20 -31.69 -26.15
N VAL A 3 8.87 -31.42 -27.25
CA VAL A 3 8.87 -30.09 -27.91
C VAL A 3 7.48 -29.76 -28.46
N VAL A 4 6.83 -30.72 -29.12
CA VAL A 4 5.46 -30.54 -29.64
C VAL A 4 4.49 -30.18 -28.51
N LYS A 5 4.56 -30.87 -27.37
CA LYS A 5 3.71 -30.59 -26.20
C LYS A 5 3.94 -29.17 -25.63
N MET A 6 5.20 -28.77 -25.53
CA MET A 6 5.58 -27.45 -24.99
C MET A 6 5.05 -26.29 -25.85
N PHE A 7 5.00 -26.44 -27.17
CA PHE A 7 4.48 -25.42 -28.08
C PHE A 7 2.97 -25.55 -28.36
N SER A 8 2.36 -26.71 -28.09
CA SER A 8 0.91 -26.88 -28.19
C SER A 8 0.15 -26.34 -26.98
N GLU A 9 0.78 -26.33 -25.80
CA GLU A 9 0.19 -25.84 -24.55
C GLU A 9 0.51 -24.36 -24.32
N ARG A 10 -0.36 -23.64 -23.60
CA ARG A 10 -0.06 -22.26 -23.19
C ARG A 10 1.07 -22.27 -22.16
N PRO A 11 2.08 -21.39 -22.29
CA PRO A 11 3.15 -21.30 -21.30
C PRO A 11 2.59 -20.98 -19.91
N LEU A 12 3.16 -21.61 -18.89
CA LEU A 12 2.70 -21.49 -17.50
C LEU A 12 2.70 -20.03 -16.99
N HIS A 13 3.69 -19.23 -17.39
CA HIS A 13 3.78 -17.81 -17.02
C HIS A 13 2.74 -16.91 -17.71
N THR A 14 1.99 -17.44 -18.69
CA THR A 14 0.85 -16.75 -19.32
C THR A 14 -0.50 -17.15 -18.73
N ASN A 15 -0.51 -18.10 -17.80
CA ASN A 15 -1.73 -18.53 -17.14
C ASN A 15 -2.24 -17.39 -16.24
N GLU A 16 -3.46 -16.93 -16.48
CA GLU A 16 -4.09 -15.83 -15.76
C GLU A 16 -4.22 -16.10 -14.26
N GLU A 17 -4.46 -17.36 -13.87
CA GLU A 17 -4.51 -17.76 -12.46
C GLU A 17 -3.17 -17.54 -11.72
N ILE A 18 -2.06 -17.63 -12.46
CA ILE A 18 -0.71 -17.46 -11.92
C ILE A 18 -0.31 -15.99 -11.96
N ILE A 19 -0.60 -15.30 -13.06
CA ILE A 19 -0.29 -13.87 -13.20
C ILE A 19 -1.11 -13.02 -12.22
N HIS A 20 -2.40 -13.32 -12.07
CA HIS A 20 -3.34 -12.56 -11.24
C HIS A 20 -3.57 -13.19 -9.87
N TYR A 21 -2.60 -13.97 -9.40
CA TYR A 21 -2.68 -14.63 -8.10
C TYR A 21 -2.91 -13.63 -6.95
N TYR A 22 -2.16 -12.52 -6.95
CA TYR A 22 -2.39 -11.43 -6.01
C TYR A 22 -3.30 -10.37 -6.63
N PRO A 23 -4.29 -9.86 -5.87
CA PRO A 23 -5.09 -8.75 -6.33
C PRO A 23 -4.26 -7.47 -6.38
N ARG A 24 -4.84 -6.48 -7.07
CA ARG A 24 -4.30 -5.12 -7.25
C ARG A 24 -4.35 -4.31 -5.94
N HIS A 25 -3.47 -4.62 -5.01
CA HIS A 25 -3.45 -4.02 -3.67
C HIS A 25 -3.14 -2.52 -3.69
N VAL A 26 -2.30 -2.06 -4.62
CA VAL A 26 -1.89 -0.66 -4.70
C VAL A 26 -3.06 0.22 -5.16
N GLU A 27 -3.78 -0.25 -6.18
CA GLU A 27 -4.94 0.42 -6.75
C GLU A 27 -6.10 0.45 -5.75
N THR A 28 -6.37 -0.68 -5.09
CA THR A 28 -7.42 -0.75 -4.06
C THR A 28 -7.10 0.12 -2.85
N HIS A 29 -5.85 0.11 -2.36
CA HIS A 29 -5.42 1.00 -1.28
C HIS A 29 -5.57 2.48 -1.65
N SER A 30 -5.11 2.85 -2.85
CA SER A 30 -5.18 4.24 -3.34
C SER A 30 -6.63 4.71 -3.52
N LEU A 31 -7.52 3.83 -3.99
CA LEU A 31 -8.94 4.11 -4.12
C LEU A 31 -9.57 4.39 -2.74
N MET A 32 -9.34 3.53 -1.76
CA MET A 32 -9.93 3.68 -0.42
C MET A 32 -9.41 4.93 0.29
N LEU A 33 -8.14 5.28 0.09
CA LEU A 33 -7.56 6.50 0.63
C LEU A 33 -8.25 7.75 0.05
N LYS A 34 -8.48 7.81 -1.27
CA LYS A 34 -9.22 8.90 -1.91
C LYS A 34 -10.67 8.98 -1.43
N LEU A 35 -11.34 7.84 -1.27
CA LEU A 35 -12.70 7.81 -0.73
C LEU A 35 -12.77 8.35 0.70
N ARG A 36 -11.74 8.10 1.52
CA ARG A 36 -11.60 8.70 2.85
C ARG A 36 -11.43 10.21 2.77
N GLU A 37 -10.57 10.70 1.87
CA GLU A 37 -10.38 12.15 1.66
C GLU A 37 -11.66 12.86 1.23
N TYR A 38 -12.49 12.20 0.42
CA TYR A 38 -13.81 12.72 0.03
C TYR A 38 -14.87 12.59 1.12
N GLY A 39 -14.58 11.92 2.24
CA GLY A 39 -15.56 11.64 3.30
C GLY A 39 -16.59 10.57 2.94
N LEU A 40 -16.39 9.82 1.85
CA LEU A 40 -17.27 8.74 1.39
C LEU A 40 -16.96 7.41 2.08
N PHE A 41 -15.78 7.27 2.68
CA PHE A 41 -15.35 6.07 3.38
C PHE A 41 -14.70 6.44 4.71
N ARG A 42 -14.97 5.66 5.77
CA ARG A 42 -14.32 5.81 7.07
C ARG A 42 -13.36 4.65 7.32
N ASP A 43 -12.08 4.97 7.40
CA ASP A 43 -11.02 4.03 7.74
C ASP A 43 -10.64 4.16 9.22
N GLU A 44 -11.30 3.37 10.08
CA GLU A 44 -11.07 3.40 11.53
C GLU A 44 -9.63 3.00 11.91
N HIS A 45 -8.99 2.16 11.10
CA HIS A 45 -7.62 1.73 11.32
C HIS A 45 -6.63 2.88 11.10
N GLN A 46 -6.86 3.69 10.05
CA GLN A 46 -6.05 4.88 9.82
C GLN A 46 -6.34 5.98 10.84
N ASP A 47 -7.60 6.17 11.23
CA ASP A 47 -7.98 7.13 12.27
C ASP A 47 -7.23 6.82 13.59
N PHE A 48 -7.16 5.54 13.98
CA PHE A 48 -6.40 5.12 15.16
C PHE A 48 -4.90 5.39 15.02
N LYS A 49 -4.30 5.10 13.85
CA LYS A 49 -2.89 5.37 13.58
C LYS A 49 -2.57 6.87 13.65
N ASP A 50 -3.43 7.71 13.09
CA ASP A 50 -3.30 9.16 13.09
C ASP A 50 -3.37 9.73 14.51
N GLU A 51 -4.32 9.26 15.33
CA GLU A 51 -4.41 9.68 16.74
C GLU A 51 -3.18 9.25 17.55
N MET A 52 -2.72 8.01 17.36
CA MET A 52 -1.51 7.52 18.01
C MET A 52 -0.26 8.30 17.61
N LYS A 53 -0.21 8.78 16.37
CA LYS A 53 0.84 9.66 15.88
C LYS A 53 0.76 11.04 16.54
N ARG A 54 -0.43 11.66 16.61
CA ARG A 54 -0.68 12.93 17.31
C ARG A 54 -0.20 12.88 18.76
N LEU A 55 -0.59 11.85 19.51
CA LEU A 55 -0.17 11.66 20.92
C LEU A 55 1.34 11.42 21.05
N ARG A 56 1.98 10.83 20.05
CA ARG A 56 3.43 10.63 20.04
C ARG A 56 4.16 11.95 19.81
N GLU A 57 3.64 12.82 18.95
CA GLU A 57 4.16 14.15 18.68
C GLU A 57 4.07 15.03 19.92
N LEU A 58 2.93 15.04 20.62
CA LEU A 58 2.75 15.76 21.90
C LEU A 58 3.71 15.29 23.00
N ARG A 59 4.08 13.99 23.01
CA ARG A 59 5.09 13.45 23.94
C ARG A 59 6.54 13.75 23.53
N GLY A 60 6.75 14.47 22.42
CA GLY A 60 8.08 14.74 21.88
C GLY A 60 8.78 13.50 21.32
N LYS A 61 8.08 12.38 21.13
CA LYS A 61 8.63 11.12 20.58
C LYS A 61 8.52 11.07 19.05
N VAL A 62 8.70 12.22 18.41
CA VAL A 62 8.69 12.35 16.94
C VAL A 62 9.86 11.57 16.35
N LYS A 63 9.67 11.00 15.15
CA LYS A 63 10.75 10.35 14.41
C LYS A 63 11.94 11.31 14.26
N VAL A 64 13.12 10.87 14.69
CA VAL A 64 14.33 11.72 14.87
C VAL A 64 14.76 12.41 13.58
N TRP A 65 14.65 11.75 12.43
CA TRP A 65 14.93 12.34 11.12
C TRP A 65 13.98 13.47 10.73
N ARG A 66 12.73 13.46 11.24
CA ARG A 66 11.76 14.53 11.00
C ARG A 66 12.16 15.80 11.75
N ARG A 67 12.58 15.66 13.01
CA ARG A 67 13.11 16.77 13.83
C ARG A 67 14.33 17.45 13.18
N LYS A 68 15.23 16.67 12.58
CA LYS A 68 16.42 17.19 11.89
C LYS A 68 16.10 17.94 10.58
N LEU A 69 14.99 17.60 9.92
CA LEU A 69 14.54 18.30 8.71
C LEU A 69 13.92 19.66 9.08
N ASP A 70 13.07 19.71 10.10
CA ASP A 70 12.43 20.95 10.56
C ASP A 70 13.47 21.97 11.05
N GLN A 71 14.52 21.52 11.75
CA GLN A 71 15.65 22.37 12.19
C GLN A 71 16.53 22.91 11.06
N LYS A 72 16.44 22.35 9.85
CA LYS A 72 17.24 22.78 8.68
C LYS A 72 16.47 23.75 7.78
N SER A 73 15.16 23.85 7.98
CA SER A 73 14.27 24.77 7.27
C SER A 73 14.05 26.10 7.99
N GLU A 74 14.51 26.23 9.23
CA GLU A 74 14.67 27.49 9.97
C GLU A 74 16.07 28.07 9.73
#